data_AF-A0AAC8YTG7-F1
#
_entry.id   AF-A0AAC8YTG7-F1
#
_cell.length_a   1.000
_cell.length_b   1.000
_cell.length_c   1.000
_cell.angle_alpha   90.00
_cell.angle_beta   90.00
_cell.angle_gamma   90.00
#
_symmetry.space_group_name_H-M   'P 1'
#
loop_
_entity.id
_entity.type
_entity.pdbx_description
1 polymer ?
#
loop_
_entity_poly.entity_id
_entity_poly.type
_entity_poly.pdbx_seq_one_letter_code
_entity_poly.pdbx_strand_id
1 'polypeptide(L)'
;MPSPRPNCDRSGGFDFPANPDRPATKQPVYWTPEVDPGVILLINTPPLLADDADVVATLPPAASQRDEFGEHLRTLSTANSCQIALLYGTDPAQPLAAIVPLDAMASERLSSLDRFIRSSKGGRVPDKRLTSSQRTRLGHMLRALDGRIEGASHFDIAHALFGPRFIVAEEWQDSPFRYTTLRLIRDGYRMIEGGYRKLLRFRRRDA
;
A
#
# COMPACT_ATOMS: atom_id res chain seq x y z
N MET A 1 19.05 -20.77 -16.66
CA MET A 1 19.11 -19.36 -17.07
C MET A 1 17.74 -18.76 -16.84
N PRO A 2 17.59 -17.60 -16.18
CA PRO A 2 16.28 -16.98 -16.09
C PRO A 2 15.92 -16.38 -17.45
N SER A 3 14.69 -16.66 -17.88
CA SER A 3 14.09 -16.22 -19.14
C SER A 3 14.05 -14.68 -19.24
N PRO A 4 14.07 -14.10 -20.46
CA PRO A 4 14.06 -12.66 -20.62
C PRO A 4 12.71 -12.09 -20.14
N ARG A 5 12.80 -11.03 -19.34
CA ARG A 5 11.68 -10.36 -18.69
C ARG A 5 10.70 -9.77 -19.71
N PRO A 6 9.37 -9.94 -19.55
CA PRO A 6 8.43 -9.06 -20.22
C PRO A 6 8.65 -7.63 -19.71
N ASN A 7 8.79 -6.70 -20.64
CA ASN A 7 9.15 -5.31 -20.41
C ASN A 7 7.98 -4.55 -19.78
N CYS A 8 7.67 -4.84 -18.52
CA CYS A 8 6.86 -3.97 -17.68
C CYS A 8 7.78 -2.84 -17.22
N ASP A 9 7.54 -1.65 -17.75
CA ASP A 9 8.27 -0.44 -17.41
C ASP A 9 8.32 -0.31 -15.86
N ARG A 10 9.51 -0.41 -15.26
CA ARG A 10 9.76 -0.44 -13.80
C ARG A 10 9.33 0.86 -13.08
N SER A 11 8.72 1.78 -13.81
CA SER A 11 8.19 3.08 -13.40
C SER A 11 7.03 2.98 -12.41
N GLY A 12 6.49 1.78 -12.12
CA GLY A 12 5.46 1.54 -11.09
C GLY A 12 5.95 1.07 -9.70
N GLY A 13 7.14 0.46 -9.59
CA GLY A 13 7.56 -0.22 -8.36
C GLY A 13 6.78 -1.52 -8.06
N PHE A 14 6.32 -2.18 -9.11
CA PHE A 14 5.42 -3.32 -9.09
C PHE A 14 5.86 -4.35 -10.13
N ASP A 15 5.88 -5.63 -9.78
CA ASP A 15 6.19 -6.72 -10.72
C ASP A 15 4.91 -7.43 -11.22
N PHE A 16 3.74 -7.08 -10.66
CA PHE A 16 2.43 -7.69 -10.94
C PHE A 16 1.44 -6.67 -11.53
N PRO A 17 1.24 -6.61 -12.86
CA PRO A 17 0.33 -5.62 -13.43
C PRO A 17 -1.09 -5.76 -12.85
N ALA A 18 -1.59 -4.69 -12.24
CA ALA A 18 -2.97 -4.59 -11.78
C ALA A 18 -3.82 -3.90 -12.86
N ASN A 19 -5.05 -4.35 -13.09
CA ASN A 19 -5.93 -3.73 -14.07
C ASN A 19 -6.46 -2.39 -13.51
N PRO A 20 -6.10 -1.22 -14.07
CA PRO A 20 -6.51 0.07 -13.52
C PRO A 20 -8.04 0.27 -13.53
N ASP A 21 -8.76 -0.40 -14.42
CA ASP A 21 -10.22 -0.32 -14.54
C ASP A 21 -10.96 -1.15 -13.48
N ARG A 22 -10.22 -1.94 -12.69
CA ARG A 22 -10.79 -2.72 -11.58
C ARG A 22 -10.54 -2.04 -10.24
N PRO A 23 -11.57 -1.88 -9.39
CA PRO A 23 -11.39 -1.32 -8.06
C PRO A 23 -10.37 -2.11 -7.24
N ALA A 24 -9.48 -1.42 -6.53
CA ALA A 24 -8.50 -2.05 -5.62
C ALA A 24 -9.15 -2.83 -4.45
N THR A 25 -10.45 -2.66 -4.22
CA THR A 25 -11.23 -3.48 -3.28
C THR A 25 -11.67 -4.83 -3.87
N LYS A 26 -11.64 -4.96 -5.19
CA LYS A 26 -12.02 -6.16 -5.96
C LYS A 26 -10.83 -6.88 -6.57
N GLN A 27 -9.63 -6.31 -6.50
CA GLN A 27 -8.39 -6.95 -6.91
C GLN A 27 -7.27 -6.68 -5.91
N PRO A 28 -6.49 -7.71 -5.53
CA PRO A 28 -5.28 -7.51 -4.74
C PRO A 28 -4.20 -6.80 -5.58
N VAL A 29 -3.44 -5.94 -4.93
CA VAL A 29 -2.35 -5.13 -5.51
C VAL A 29 -1.04 -5.58 -4.81
N TYR A 30 -0.09 -6.20 -5.52
CA TYR A 30 1.18 -6.69 -4.94
C TYR A 30 2.43 -5.81 -5.15
N TRP A 31 2.96 -5.23 -4.09
CA TRP A 31 4.20 -4.45 -4.19
C TRP A 31 5.45 -5.33 -4.19
N THR A 32 6.53 -4.86 -4.79
CA THR A 32 7.84 -5.51 -4.65
C THR A 32 8.41 -5.25 -3.25
N PRO A 33 9.11 -6.21 -2.63
CA PRO A 33 9.71 -6.01 -1.31
C PRO A 33 10.82 -4.95 -1.27
N GLU A 34 11.36 -4.59 -2.44
CA GLU A 34 12.32 -3.50 -2.62
C GLU A 34 11.66 -2.12 -2.43
N VAL A 35 10.37 -2.00 -2.76
CA VAL A 35 9.65 -0.72 -2.74
C VAL A 35 8.80 -0.55 -1.47
N ASP A 36 8.11 -1.61 -1.03
CA ASP A 36 7.29 -1.60 0.18
C ASP A 36 7.95 -2.44 1.30
N PRO A 37 8.43 -1.80 2.40
CA PRO A 37 8.97 -2.52 3.56
C PRO A 37 7.88 -3.23 4.36
N GLY A 38 6.61 -3.05 3.99
CA GLY A 38 5.45 -3.73 4.55
C GLY A 38 5.26 -5.16 4.08
N VAL A 39 5.97 -5.58 3.03
CA VAL A 39 5.96 -6.96 2.58
C VAL A 39 6.76 -7.80 3.57
N ILE A 40 6.11 -8.77 4.20
CA ILE A 40 6.75 -9.69 5.14
C ILE A 40 7.40 -10.82 4.35
N LEU A 41 8.72 -10.95 4.46
CA LEU A 41 9.48 -12.00 3.80
C LEU A 41 9.55 -13.21 4.72
N LEU A 42 9.04 -14.35 4.27
CA LEU A 42 9.07 -15.60 5.02
C LEU A 42 9.84 -16.67 4.26
N ILE A 43 10.55 -17.49 5.03
CA ILE A 43 11.13 -18.75 4.61
C ILE A 43 10.68 -19.87 5.53
N ASN A 44 10.89 -21.13 5.15
CA ASN A 44 10.83 -22.21 6.13
C ASN A 44 11.89 -22.01 7.21
N THR A 45 11.53 -22.31 8.47
CA THR A 45 12.43 -22.21 9.61
C THR A 45 13.67 -23.08 9.38
N PRO A 46 14.90 -22.50 9.43
CA PRO A 46 16.11 -23.28 9.28
C PRO A 46 16.20 -24.40 10.32
N PRO A 47 16.77 -25.57 10.01
CA PRO A 47 16.82 -26.71 10.93
C PRO A 47 17.41 -26.40 12.31
N LEU A 48 18.37 -25.47 12.39
CA LEU A 48 18.98 -25.01 13.65
C LEU A 48 17.95 -24.41 14.64
N LEU A 49 16.82 -23.92 14.14
CA LEU A 49 15.78 -23.24 14.93
C LEU A 49 14.46 -24.04 14.95
N ALA A 50 14.46 -25.28 14.44
CA ALA A 50 13.25 -26.07 14.25
C ALA A 50 12.67 -26.64 15.56
N ASP A 51 13.52 -26.88 16.58
CA ASP A 51 13.11 -27.52 17.84
C ASP A 51 12.13 -26.67 18.69
N ASP A 52 12.07 -25.35 18.48
CA ASP A 52 11.19 -24.41 19.20
C ASP A 52 10.01 -23.89 18.35
N ALA A 53 9.84 -24.40 17.13
CA ALA A 53 8.94 -23.80 16.14
C ALA A 53 7.48 -24.28 16.30
N ASP A 54 6.88 -23.97 17.45
CA ASP A 54 5.60 -24.54 17.90
C ASP A 54 4.34 -23.89 17.29
N VAL A 55 4.48 -23.02 16.30
CA VAL A 55 3.35 -22.35 15.66
C VAL A 55 3.53 -22.35 14.16
N VAL A 56 2.88 -23.29 13.48
CA VAL A 56 2.47 -23.08 12.09
C VAL A 56 1.54 -21.89 12.13
N ALA A 57 2.04 -20.70 11.80
CA ALA A 57 1.20 -19.54 11.63
C ALA A 57 0.28 -19.87 10.45
N THR A 58 -0.94 -20.33 10.74
CA THR A 58 -1.93 -20.61 9.70
C THR A 58 -2.16 -19.33 8.93
N LEU A 59 -1.59 -19.25 7.73
CA LEU A 59 -1.75 -18.11 6.87
C LEU A 59 -3.24 -18.03 6.52
N PRO A 60 -3.89 -16.88 6.74
CA PRO A 60 -5.29 -16.74 6.39
C PRO A 60 -5.46 -16.93 4.88
N PRO A 61 -6.64 -17.39 4.41
CA PRO A 61 -6.92 -17.52 3.00
C PRO A 61 -6.64 -16.18 2.29
N ALA A 62 -5.77 -16.25 1.29
CA ALA A 62 -5.20 -15.09 0.63
C ALA A 62 -5.24 -15.29 -0.88
N ALA A 63 -5.38 -14.19 -1.61
CA ALA A 63 -5.10 -14.23 -3.04
C ALA A 63 -3.59 -14.42 -3.23
N SER A 64 -3.21 -15.25 -4.20
CA SER A 64 -1.81 -15.57 -4.50
C SER A 64 -1.40 -15.06 -5.87
N GLN A 65 -0.16 -14.61 -5.98
CA GLN A 65 0.56 -14.31 -7.21
C GLN A 65 1.99 -14.85 -7.11
N ARG A 66 2.64 -15.15 -8.24
CA ARG A 66 4.01 -15.69 -8.25
C ARG A 66 4.92 -14.88 -9.16
N ASP A 67 6.15 -14.64 -8.71
CA ASP A 67 7.23 -14.02 -9.48
C ASP A 67 8.49 -14.92 -9.54
N GLU A 68 9.63 -14.34 -9.93
CA GLU A 68 10.92 -15.05 -10.01
C GLU A 68 11.52 -15.39 -8.63
N PHE A 69 11.06 -14.76 -7.55
CA PHE A 69 11.59 -14.89 -6.20
C PHE A 69 10.72 -15.77 -5.29
N GLY A 70 9.42 -15.85 -5.56
CA GLY A 70 8.53 -16.70 -4.79
C GLY A 70 7.05 -16.42 -4.98
N GLU A 71 6.28 -16.79 -3.95
CA GLU A 71 4.82 -16.66 -3.93
C GLU A 71 4.39 -15.51 -3.01
N HIS A 72 3.61 -14.59 -3.56
CA HIS A 72 3.10 -13.41 -2.90
C HIS A 72 1.64 -13.64 -2.50
N LEU A 73 1.39 -13.64 -1.19
CA LEU A 73 0.08 -13.78 -0.60
C LEU A 73 -0.41 -12.43 -0.10
N ARG A 74 -1.66 -12.08 -0.40
CA ARG A 74 -2.29 -10.87 0.13
C ARG A 74 -3.62 -11.19 0.80
N THR A 75 -3.72 -10.79 2.06
CA THR A 75 -4.93 -10.98 2.86
C THR A 75 -5.98 -9.96 2.41
N LEU A 76 -7.20 -10.43 2.13
CA LEU A 76 -8.31 -9.59 1.67
C LEU A 76 -9.09 -8.92 2.82
N SER A 77 -8.62 -9.07 4.06
CA SER A 77 -9.25 -8.45 5.23
C SER A 77 -8.95 -6.95 5.29
N THR A 78 -10.00 -6.13 5.34
CA THR A 78 -9.92 -4.67 5.46
C THR A 78 -9.32 -4.19 6.79
N ALA A 79 -9.34 -5.03 7.83
CA ALA A 79 -8.80 -4.68 9.14
C ALA A 79 -7.29 -4.88 9.24
N ASN A 80 -6.76 -5.93 8.59
CA ASN A 80 -5.38 -6.40 8.70
C ASN A 80 -4.82 -6.82 7.32
N SER A 81 -4.97 -5.97 6.29
CA SER A 81 -4.40 -6.26 4.98
C SER A 81 -2.88 -6.24 5.06
N CYS A 82 -2.23 -7.38 4.87
CA CYS A 82 -0.79 -7.49 4.77
C CYS A 82 -0.42 -8.27 3.50
N GLN A 83 0.80 -8.04 3.02
CA GLN A 83 1.38 -8.82 1.94
C GLN A 83 2.53 -9.65 2.52
N ILE A 84 2.53 -10.92 2.17
CA ILE A 84 3.55 -11.90 2.57
C ILE A 84 4.21 -12.39 1.28
N ALA A 85 5.53 -12.51 1.28
CA ALA A 85 6.28 -13.16 0.21
C ALA A 85 6.95 -14.41 0.78
N LEU A 86 6.53 -15.57 0.28
CA LEU A 86 7.13 -16.87 0.55
C LEU A 86 8.28 -17.08 -0.42
N LEU A 87 9.50 -16.98 0.06
CA LEU A 87 10.70 -17.01 -0.80
C LEU A 87 11.21 -18.44 -1.00
N TYR A 88 11.93 -18.69 -2.08
CA TYR A 88 12.72 -19.92 -2.28
C TYR A 88 11.94 -21.25 -2.11
N GLY A 89 10.70 -21.30 -2.60
CA GLY A 89 9.89 -22.53 -2.56
C GLY A 89 9.37 -22.89 -1.16
N THR A 90 9.23 -21.89 -0.29
CA THR A 90 8.76 -22.05 1.08
C THR A 90 7.40 -22.74 1.15
N ASP A 91 7.32 -23.82 1.91
CA ASP A 91 6.07 -24.52 2.20
C ASP A 91 5.33 -23.82 3.36
N PRO A 92 4.14 -23.22 3.13
CA PRO A 92 3.37 -22.57 4.18
C PRO A 92 2.80 -23.54 5.23
N ALA A 93 2.85 -24.86 5.01
CA ALA A 93 2.43 -25.86 5.98
C ALA A 93 3.52 -26.19 7.02
N GLN A 94 4.75 -25.75 6.79
CA GLN A 94 5.88 -25.94 7.70
C GLN A 94 6.08 -24.69 8.57
N PRO A 95 6.80 -24.79 9.69
CA PRO A 95 7.15 -23.61 10.48
C PRO A 95 7.91 -22.57 9.65
N LEU A 96 7.59 -21.30 9.87
CA LEU A 96 8.10 -20.17 9.09
C LEU A 96 8.99 -19.26 9.92
N ALA A 97 10.08 -18.78 9.31
CA ALA A 97 10.94 -17.73 9.85
C ALA A 97 10.85 -16.47 8.97
N ALA A 98 10.93 -15.30 9.60
CA ALA A 98 10.95 -14.02 8.89
C ALA A 98 12.36 -13.58 8.55
N ILE A 99 12.58 -13.13 7.32
CA ILE A 99 13.83 -12.50 6.89
C ILE A 99 13.68 -10.98 6.97
N VAL A 100 14.61 -10.33 7.66
CA VAL A 100 14.70 -8.87 7.70
C VAL A 100 16.06 -8.44 7.16
N PRO A 101 16.13 -7.97 5.91
CA PRO A 101 17.33 -7.33 5.39
C PRO A 101 17.75 -6.15 6.28
N LEU A 102 19.05 -6.08 6.59
CA LEU A 102 19.64 -4.97 7.33
C LEU A 102 19.97 -3.80 6.38
N ASP A 103 18.93 -3.31 5.69
CA ASP A 103 19.00 -2.21 4.73
C ASP A 103 18.54 -0.88 5.35
N ALA A 104 18.49 0.18 4.54
CA ALA A 104 18.00 1.50 4.98
C ALA A 104 16.53 1.49 5.47
N MET A 105 15.78 0.43 5.17
CA MET A 105 14.36 0.24 5.48
C MET A 105 14.15 -0.80 6.60
N ALA A 106 15.22 -1.33 7.22
CA ALA A 106 15.15 -2.38 8.23
C ALA A 106 14.21 -2.06 9.40
N SER A 107 14.22 -0.83 9.92
CA SER A 107 13.30 -0.41 10.99
C SER A 107 11.83 -0.46 10.57
N GLU A 108 11.54 -0.14 9.30
CA GLU A 108 10.19 -0.16 8.74
C GLU A 108 9.71 -1.60 8.52
N ARG A 109 10.62 -2.48 8.11
CA ARG A 109 10.38 -3.93 8.01
C ARG A 109 10.10 -4.55 9.38
N LEU A 110 10.90 -4.21 10.40
CA LEU A 110 10.67 -4.64 11.78
C LEU A 110 9.32 -4.16 12.32
N SER A 111 8.96 -2.89 12.10
CA SER A 111 7.65 -2.38 12.51
C SER A 111 6.49 -3.11 11.82
N SER A 112 6.69 -3.51 10.57
CA SER A 112 5.69 -4.25 9.79
C SER A 112 5.57 -5.69 10.29
N LEU A 113 6.69 -6.33 10.65
CA LEU A 113 6.75 -7.66 11.23
C LEU A 113 6.13 -7.70 12.64
N ASP A 114 6.44 -6.75 13.52
CA ASP A 114 5.80 -6.64 14.84
C ASP A 114 4.27 -6.50 14.71
N ARG A 115 3.81 -5.67 13.77
CA ARG A 115 2.39 -5.55 13.44
C ARG A 115 1.80 -6.89 13.00
N PHE A 116 2.49 -7.61 12.11
CA PHE A 116 2.06 -8.92 11.63
C PHE A 116 1.93 -9.93 12.78
N ILE A 117 2.94 -10.06 13.63
CA ILE A 117 2.96 -10.97 14.79
C ILE A 117 1.84 -10.65 15.79
N ARG A 118 1.60 -9.36 16.06
CA ARG A 118 0.49 -8.95 16.92
C ARG A 118 -0.87 -9.23 16.28
N SER A 119 -0.95 -9.10 14.95
CA SER A 119 -2.18 -9.34 14.20
C SER A 119 -2.55 -10.82 14.09
N SER A 120 -1.56 -11.71 14.00
CA SER A 120 -1.80 -13.15 14.00
C SER A 120 -2.33 -13.67 15.34
N LYS A 121 -2.00 -12.98 16.44
CA LYS A 121 -2.52 -13.26 17.79
C LYS A 121 -3.91 -12.66 18.06
N GLY A 122 -4.63 -12.21 17.01
CA GLY A 122 -5.98 -11.64 17.13
C GLY A 122 -6.03 -10.14 17.47
N GLY A 123 -4.88 -9.47 17.56
CA GLY A 123 -4.83 -8.02 17.77
C GLY A 123 -5.12 -7.23 16.50
N ARG A 124 -5.90 -6.15 16.57
CA ARG A 124 -5.96 -5.17 15.47
C ARG A 124 -4.89 -4.11 15.69
N VAL A 125 -3.83 -4.14 14.90
CA VAL A 125 -2.74 -3.15 15.00
C VAL A 125 -2.79 -2.22 13.79
N PRO A 126 -3.15 -0.93 13.97
CA PRO A 126 -3.34 -0.01 12.86
C PRO A 126 -2.03 0.28 12.14
N ASP A 127 -2.11 0.43 10.82
CA ASP A 127 -1.02 1.01 10.05
C ASP A 127 -0.86 2.49 10.40
N LYS A 128 0.33 2.86 10.91
CA LYS A 128 0.68 4.22 11.33
C LYS A 128 1.41 5.02 10.26
N ARG A 129 1.64 4.48 9.05
CA ARG A 129 2.29 5.20 7.94
C ARG A 129 1.51 6.45 7.54
N LEU A 130 0.18 6.40 7.66
CA LEU A 130 -0.71 7.51 7.32
C LEU A 130 -1.63 7.87 8.50
N THR A 131 -1.70 9.15 8.83
CA THR A 131 -2.69 9.69 9.77
C THR A 131 -4.08 9.71 9.13
N SER A 132 -5.13 9.81 9.96
CA SER A 132 -6.52 9.96 9.46
C SER A 132 -6.65 11.17 8.52
N SER A 133 -6.10 12.33 8.90
CA SER A 133 -6.13 13.54 8.08
C SER A 133 -5.40 13.37 6.75
N GLN A 134 -4.28 12.64 6.72
CA GLN A 134 -3.57 12.32 5.48
C GLN A 134 -4.42 11.42 4.58
N ARG A 135 -5.07 10.38 5.12
CA ARG A 135 -5.98 9.51 4.36
C ARG A 135 -7.15 10.28 3.76
N THR A 136 -7.80 11.14 4.55
CA THR A 136 -8.89 12.01 4.06
C THR A 136 -8.39 12.92 2.94
N ARG A 137 -7.23 13.55 3.12
CA ARG A 137 -6.65 14.43 2.09
C ARG A 137 -6.34 13.66 0.80
N LEU A 138 -5.76 12.46 0.89
CA LEU A 138 -5.50 11.60 -0.27
C LEU A 138 -6.79 11.21 -0.99
N GLY A 139 -7.85 10.87 -0.24
CA GLY A 139 -9.18 10.61 -0.81
C GLY A 139 -9.74 11.82 -1.56
N HIS A 140 -9.56 13.04 -1.03
CA HIS A 140 -9.95 14.26 -1.73
C HIS A 140 -9.10 14.52 -2.98
N MET A 141 -7.79 14.23 -2.96
CA MET A 141 -6.94 14.33 -4.15
C MET A 141 -7.43 13.40 -5.26
N LEU A 142 -7.73 12.13 -4.93
CA LEU A 142 -8.25 11.16 -5.91
C LEU A 142 -9.57 11.63 -6.51
N ARG A 143 -10.57 11.97 -5.68
CA ARG A 143 -11.86 12.48 -6.15
C ARG A 143 -11.73 13.76 -7.00
N ALA A 144 -10.80 14.65 -6.64
CA ALA A 144 -10.55 15.86 -7.42
C ALA A 144 -9.96 15.54 -8.80
N LEU A 145 -9.04 14.58 -8.88
CA LEU A 145 -8.49 14.11 -10.15
C LEU A 145 -9.55 13.43 -11.01
N ASP A 146 -10.35 12.53 -10.43
CA ASP A 146 -11.46 11.86 -11.12
C ASP A 146 -12.40 12.90 -11.75
N GLY A 147 -12.79 13.92 -10.96
CA GLY A 147 -13.59 15.04 -11.48
C GLY A 147 -12.91 15.81 -12.62
N ARG A 148 -11.59 16.04 -12.55
CA ARG A 148 -10.86 16.72 -13.64
C ARG A 148 -10.76 15.87 -14.91
N ILE A 149 -10.61 14.56 -14.77
CA ILE A 149 -10.59 13.62 -15.90
C ILE A 149 -11.96 13.62 -16.61
N GLU A 150 -13.05 13.68 -15.85
CA GLU A 150 -14.42 13.82 -16.35
C GLU A 150 -14.79 15.25 -16.80
N GLY A 151 -13.84 16.18 -16.81
CA GLY A 151 -14.04 17.55 -17.30
C GLY A 151 -14.74 18.52 -16.34
N ALA A 152 -14.98 18.13 -15.09
CA ALA A 152 -15.62 18.99 -14.08
C ALA A 152 -14.80 20.26 -13.80
N SER A 153 -15.49 21.38 -13.58
CA SER A 153 -14.84 22.63 -13.24
C SER A 153 -14.26 22.59 -11.81
N HIS A 154 -13.33 23.50 -11.51
CA HIS A 154 -12.84 23.65 -10.13
C HIS A 154 -13.96 23.95 -9.13
N PHE A 155 -15.01 24.66 -9.57
CA PHE A 155 -16.18 24.96 -8.76
C PHE A 155 -16.97 23.68 -8.45
N ASP A 156 -17.29 22.88 -9.47
CA ASP A 156 -18.05 21.64 -9.31
C ASP A 156 -17.32 20.65 -8.39
N ILE A 157 -16.00 20.55 -8.55
CA ILE A 157 -15.15 19.71 -7.68
C ILE A 157 -15.19 20.23 -6.24
N ALA A 158 -15.05 21.53 -6.01
CA ALA A 158 -15.12 22.10 -4.67
C ALA A 158 -16.51 21.88 -4.05
N HIS A 159 -17.56 22.09 -4.83
CA HIS A 159 -18.95 21.89 -4.44
C HIS A 159 -19.21 20.43 -4.01
N ALA A 160 -18.70 19.46 -4.77
CA ALA A 160 -18.83 18.04 -4.43
C ALA A 160 -17.99 17.63 -3.21
N LEU A 161 -16.80 18.20 -3.03
CA LEU A 161 -15.89 17.84 -1.93
C LEU A 161 -16.25 18.47 -0.59
N PHE A 162 -16.65 19.74 -0.59
CA PHE A 162 -16.89 20.52 0.63
C PHE A 162 -18.37 20.74 0.90
N GLY A 163 -19.22 20.66 -0.13
CA GLY A 163 -20.67 20.78 -0.04
C GLY A 163 -21.19 22.20 -0.34
N PRO A 164 -22.47 22.30 -0.73
CA PRO A 164 -23.12 23.56 -1.16
C PRO A 164 -23.08 24.65 -0.10
N ARG A 165 -23.08 24.29 1.19
CA ARG A 165 -23.07 25.24 2.30
C ARG A 165 -21.83 26.13 2.32
N PHE A 166 -20.72 25.66 1.76
CA PHE A 166 -19.43 26.37 1.80
C PHE A 166 -19.03 26.95 0.44
N ILE A 167 -19.76 26.60 -0.62
CA ILE A 167 -19.39 26.90 -2.00
C ILE A 167 -20.53 27.70 -2.65
N VAL A 168 -20.37 29.01 -2.64
CA VAL A 168 -21.31 30.00 -3.18
C VAL A 168 -20.75 30.53 -4.50
N ALA A 169 -21.59 30.60 -5.55
CA ALA A 169 -21.15 30.94 -6.89
C ALA A 169 -20.62 32.38 -6.99
N GLU A 170 -21.30 33.30 -6.32
CA GLU A 170 -21.01 34.72 -6.27
C GLU A 170 -19.64 35.00 -5.64
N GLU A 171 -19.25 34.20 -4.65
CA GLU A 171 -18.01 34.36 -3.87
C GLU A 171 -16.87 33.47 -4.39
N TRP A 172 -17.11 32.70 -5.45
CA TRP A 172 -16.19 31.65 -5.88
C TRP A 172 -14.77 32.16 -6.19
N GLN A 173 -14.66 33.35 -6.79
CA GLN A 173 -13.36 33.87 -7.23
C GLN A 173 -12.40 34.07 -6.05
N ASP A 174 -12.91 34.51 -4.90
CA ASP A 174 -12.13 34.83 -3.69
C ASP A 174 -12.23 33.73 -2.61
N SER A 175 -12.96 32.66 -2.88
CA SER A 175 -13.17 31.57 -1.93
C SER A 175 -11.86 30.83 -1.59
N PRO A 176 -11.56 30.60 -0.29
CA PRO A 176 -10.40 29.78 0.10
C PRO A 176 -10.52 28.31 -0.38
N PHE A 177 -11.74 27.85 -0.66
CA PHE A 177 -11.98 26.52 -1.20
C PHE A 177 -11.49 26.38 -2.64
N ARG A 178 -11.48 27.47 -3.42
CA ARG A 178 -10.87 27.49 -4.75
C ARG A 178 -9.40 27.12 -4.71
N TYR A 179 -8.63 27.80 -3.84
CA TYR A 179 -7.21 27.52 -3.66
C TYR A 179 -6.95 26.13 -3.10
N THR A 180 -7.81 25.68 -2.17
CA THR A 180 -7.73 24.32 -1.61
C THR A 180 -7.95 23.27 -2.70
N THR A 181 -8.95 23.43 -3.56
CA THR A 181 -9.22 22.53 -4.70
C THR A 181 -8.07 22.51 -5.70
N LEU A 182 -7.56 23.68 -6.10
CA LEU A 182 -6.40 23.77 -7.00
C LEU A 182 -5.19 23.02 -6.43
N ARG A 183 -4.95 23.16 -5.12
CA ARG A 183 -3.85 22.47 -4.45
C ARG A 183 -4.07 20.96 -4.37
N LEU A 184 -5.31 20.50 -4.14
CA LEU A 184 -5.64 19.07 -4.15
C LEU A 184 -5.38 18.44 -5.52
N ILE A 185 -5.78 19.12 -6.60
CA ILE A 185 -5.56 18.66 -7.98
C ILE A 185 -4.06 18.59 -8.27
N ARG A 186 -3.34 19.68 -8.00
CA ARG A 186 -1.88 19.75 -8.22
C ARG A 186 -1.13 18.69 -7.42
N ASP A 187 -1.44 18.53 -6.14
CA ASP A 187 -0.83 17.50 -5.31
C ASP A 187 -1.22 16.09 -5.79
N GLY A 188 -2.46 15.90 -6.24
CA GLY A 188 -2.93 14.67 -6.86
C GLY A 188 -2.11 14.27 -8.09
N TYR A 189 -1.86 15.19 -9.02
CA TYR A 189 -1.02 14.92 -10.18
C TYR A 189 0.38 14.45 -9.77
N ARG A 190 1.02 15.14 -8.81
CA ARG A 190 2.32 14.70 -8.27
C ARG A 190 2.26 13.31 -7.63
N MET A 191 1.12 12.93 -7.05
CA MET A 191 0.94 11.60 -6.48
C MET A 191 0.93 10.53 -7.57
N ILE A 192 0.16 10.72 -8.65
CA ILE A 192 0.06 9.73 -9.74
C ILE A 192 1.34 9.66 -10.58
N GLU A 193 2.11 10.75 -10.68
CA GLU A 193 3.43 10.82 -11.34
C GLU A 193 4.56 10.15 -10.51
N GLY A 194 4.22 9.21 -9.63
CA GLY A 194 5.17 8.42 -8.83
C GLY A 194 5.35 8.88 -7.38
N GLY A 195 4.70 9.98 -6.96
CA GLY A 195 4.70 10.45 -5.57
C GLY A 195 4.10 9.44 -4.59
N TYR A 196 3.18 8.58 -5.04
CA TYR A 196 2.53 7.53 -4.22
C TYR A 196 3.52 6.58 -3.56
N ARG A 197 4.72 6.36 -4.11
CA ARG A 197 5.74 5.48 -3.51
C ARG A 197 6.15 5.92 -2.10
N LYS A 198 6.06 7.22 -1.81
CA LYS A 198 6.33 7.78 -0.48
C LYS A 198 5.32 7.33 0.57
N LEU A 199 4.12 6.89 0.16
CA LEU A 199 3.08 6.36 1.06
C LEU A 199 3.40 4.96 1.59
N LEU A 200 4.24 4.22 0.86
CA LEU A 200 4.63 2.85 1.23
C LEU A 200 5.67 2.84 2.35
N ARG A 201 6.36 3.96 2.54
CA ARG A 201 7.42 4.12 3.53
C ARG A 201 6.87 4.79 4.78
N PHE A 202 7.44 4.48 5.95
CA PHE A 202 7.17 5.31 7.10
C PHE A 202 7.83 6.66 6.81
N ARG A 203 7.05 7.73 6.81
CA ARG A 203 7.63 9.06 6.75
C ARG A 203 8.47 9.21 8.01
N ARG A 204 9.80 9.10 7.90
CA ARG A 204 10.72 9.50 8.96
C ARG A 204 10.25 10.89 9.39
N ARG A 205 9.81 10.99 10.65
CA ARG A 205 9.87 12.30 11.29
C ARG A 205 11.37 12.53 11.41
N ASP A 206 11.90 13.36 10.54
CA ASP A 206 13.22 13.92 10.75
C ASP A 206 13.14 14.56 12.14
N ALA A 207 13.88 13.97 13.08
CA ALA A 207 14.00 14.45 14.45
C ALA A 207 14.99 15.62 14.47
#